data_AF-A0A143SZE2-F1
#
_entry.id   AF-A0A143SZE2-F1
#
_cell.length_a   1.000
_cell.length_b   1.000
_cell.length_c   1.000
_cell.angle_alpha   90.00
_cell.angle_beta   90.00
_cell.angle_gamma   90.00
#
_symmetry.space_group_name_H-M   'P 1'
#
loop_
_entity.id
_entity.type
_entity.pdbx_description
1 polymer ?
#
loop_
_entity_poly.entity_id
_entity_poly.type
_entity_poly.pdbx_seq_one_letter_code
_entity_poly.pdbx_strand_id
1 'polypeptide(L)'
;MHALRTELDVAGLTAMTPALELAAAFHQAVLEDHDGLSAALSRLRELTQNGDHAFYIDIAHFMADLPPPAEHTAPQWLDSEHATLKRWHEFVTARRDFLRNRR
;
A
#
# COMPACT_ATOMS: atom_id res chain seq x y z
N MET A 1 -9.04 -6.14 -8.64
CA MET A 1 -7.57 -5.99 -8.75
C MET A 1 -6.89 -6.99 -9.68
N HIS A 2 -7.27 -8.28 -9.69
CA HIS A 2 -6.61 -9.28 -10.55
C HIS A 2 -6.69 -8.97 -12.06
N ALA A 3 -7.89 -8.66 -12.58
CA ALA A 3 -8.09 -8.31 -13.99
C ALA A 3 -7.23 -7.12 -14.45
N LEU A 4 -7.23 -6.02 -13.69
CA LEU A 4 -6.39 -4.84 -14.00
C LEU A 4 -4.89 -5.18 -14.08
N ARG A 5 -4.43 -6.13 -13.28
CA ARG A 5 -3.02 -6.52 -13.29
C ARG A 5 -2.66 -7.27 -14.56
N THR A 6 -3.52 -8.20 -14.97
CA THR A 6 -3.38 -8.90 -16.24
C THR A 6 -3.42 -7.92 -17.42
N GLU A 7 -4.27 -6.90 -17.35
CA GLU A 7 -4.31 -5.84 -18.37
C GLU A 7 -3.00 -5.03 -18.44
N LEU A 8 -2.42 -4.64 -17.30
CA LEU A 8 -1.13 -3.94 -17.28
C LEU A 8 0.01 -4.80 -17.84
N ASP A 9 0.02 -6.09 -17.50
CA ASP A 9 1.02 -7.05 -17.99
C ASP A 9 0.91 -7.22 -19.51
N VAL A 10 -0.30 -7.47 -20.03
CA VAL A 10 -0.59 -7.59 -21.46
C VAL A 10 -0.23 -6.30 -22.22
N ALA A 11 -0.47 -5.13 -21.61
CA ALA A 11 -0.13 -3.84 -22.19
C ALA A 11 1.37 -3.47 -22.07
N GLY A 12 2.18 -4.27 -21.36
CA GLY A 12 3.59 -3.97 -21.10
C GLY A 12 3.81 -2.77 -20.17
N LEU A 13 2.78 -2.35 -19.42
CA LEU A 13 2.80 -1.21 -18.49
C LEU A 13 3.27 -1.61 -17.09
N THR A 14 4.31 -2.44 -17.02
CA THR A 14 4.80 -3.05 -15.76
C THR A 14 5.30 -2.03 -14.75
N ALA A 15 5.77 -0.86 -15.21
CA ALA A 15 6.16 0.27 -14.35
C ALA A 15 4.99 0.80 -13.49
N MET A 16 3.73 0.55 -13.88
CA MET A 16 2.55 0.98 -13.12
C MET A 16 2.12 -0.04 -12.05
N THR A 17 2.66 -1.27 -12.10
CA THR A 17 2.26 -2.35 -11.21
C THR A 17 2.46 -2.02 -9.72
N PRO A 18 3.57 -1.38 -9.27
CA PRO A 18 3.71 -1.01 -7.85
C PRO A 18 2.61 -0.07 -7.36
N ALA A 19 2.20 0.91 -8.18
CA ALA A 19 1.11 1.82 -7.84
C ALA A 19 -0.24 1.08 -7.76
N LEU A 20 -0.46 0.10 -8.64
CA LEU A 20 -1.64 -0.76 -8.59
C LEU A 20 -1.67 -1.58 -7.30
N GLU A 21 -0.54 -2.15 -6.87
CA GLU A 21 -0.47 -2.89 -5.60
C GLU A 21 -0.66 -2.00 -4.39
N LEU A 22 -0.16 -0.77 -4.41
CA LEU A 22 -0.42 0.21 -3.35
C LEU A 22 -1.92 0.51 -3.23
N ALA A 23 -2.60 0.70 -4.37
CA ALA A 23 -4.06 0.87 -4.38
C ALA A 23 -4.79 -0.40 -3.87
N ALA A 24 -4.26 -1.59 -4.16
CA ALA A 24 -4.76 -2.84 -3.60
C ALA A 24 -4.64 -2.84 -2.08
N ALA A 25 -3.46 -2.54 -1.53
CA ALA A 25 -3.22 -2.50 -0.10
C ALA A 25 -4.15 -1.51 0.61
N PHE A 26 -4.33 -0.29 0.06
CA PHE A 26 -5.31 0.67 0.56
C PHE A 26 -6.72 0.09 0.60
N HIS A 27 -7.16 -0.55 -0.49
CA HIS A 27 -8.49 -1.14 -0.57
C HIS A 27 -8.71 -2.22 0.49
N GLN A 28 -7.74 -3.13 0.65
CA GLN A 28 -7.85 -4.21 1.63
C GLN A 28 -7.76 -3.71 3.07
N ALA A 29 -6.92 -2.71 3.33
CA ALA A 29 -6.89 -2.03 4.61
C ALA A 29 -8.26 -1.40 4.92
N VAL A 30 -8.89 -0.69 3.98
CA VAL A 30 -10.24 -0.14 4.15
C VAL A 30 -11.31 -1.21 4.38
N LEU A 31 -11.19 -2.39 3.79
CA LEU A 31 -12.12 -3.49 4.00
C LEU A 31 -11.85 -4.32 5.27
N GLU A 32 -10.74 -4.06 5.96
CA GLU A 32 -10.24 -4.90 7.06
C GLU A 32 -9.97 -6.36 6.63
N ASP A 33 -9.66 -6.57 5.35
CA ASP A 33 -9.26 -7.86 4.78
C ASP A 33 -7.76 -8.07 4.97
N HIS A 34 -7.41 -8.84 6.01
CA HIS A 34 -6.03 -9.09 6.41
C HIS A 34 -5.29 -10.00 5.43
N ASP A 35 -5.98 -10.99 4.85
CA ASP A 35 -5.38 -11.92 3.88
C ASP A 35 -5.11 -11.20 2.56
N GLY A 36 -6.09 -10.43 2.08
CA GLY A 36 -5.94 -9.59 0.90
C GLY A 36 -4.82 -8.56 1.07
N LEU A 37 -4.71 -7.95 2.25
CA LEU A 37 -3.65 -6.99 2.57
C LEU A 37 -2.27 -7.67 2.58
N SER A 38 -2.14 -8.82 3.25
CA SER A 38 -0.89 -9.60 3.29
C SER A 38 -0.41 -9.99 1.89
N ALA A 39 -1.34 -10.38 1.01
CA ALA A 39 -1.04 -10.67 -0.39
C ALA A 39 -0.56 -9.42 -1.15
N ALA A 40 -1.18 -8.25 -0.93
CA ALA A 40 -0.75 -7.00 -1.56
C ALA A 40 0.64 -6.56 -1.07
N LEU A 41 0.92 -6.68 0.23
CA LEU A 41 2.22 -6.36 0.82
C LEU A 41 3.35 -7.25 0.29
N SER A 42 3.11 -8.57 0.20
CA SER A 42 4.08 -9.52 -0.35
C SER A 42 4.46 -9.17 -1.79
N ARG A 43 3.47 -8.79 -2.62
CA ARG A 43 3.70 -8.44 -4.02
C ARG A 43 4.33 -7.07 -4.19
N LEU A 44 3.97 -6.09 -3.35
CA LEU A 44 4.72 -4.82 -3.30
C LEU A 44 6.19 -5.09 -3.01
N ARG A 45 6.49 -5.91 -2.00
CA ARG A 45 7.86 -6.25 -1.63
C ARG A 45 8.62 -6.88 -2.79
N GLU A 46 7.99 -7.79 -3.54
CA GLU A 46 8.58 -8.40 -4.75
C GLU A 46 8.87 -7.36 -5.85
N LEU A 47 7.94 -6.44 -6.09
CA LEU A 47 8.07 -5.42 -7.14
C LEU A 47 9.10 -4.34 -6.81
N THR A 48 9.36 -4.09 -5.52
CA THR A 48 10.26 -3.03 -5.07
C THR A 48 11.61 -3.54 -4.57
N GLN A 49 11.97 -4.82 -4.82
CA GLN A 49 13.24 -5.40 -4.34
C GLN A 49 14.49 -4.69 -4.86
N ASN A 50 14.40 -4.08 -6.04
CA ASN A 50 15.50 -3.32 -6.65
C ASN A 50 15.66 -1.91 -6.03
N GLY A 51 14.81 -1.53 -5.07
CA GLY A 51 14.79 -0.22 -4.43
C GLY A 51 13.87 0.79 -5.11
N ASP A 52 13.44 0.55 -6.34
CA ASP A 52 12.48 1.42 -7.03
C ASP A 52 11.14 1.36 -6.30
N HIS A 53 10.57 2.53 -6.02
CA HIS A 53 9.32 2.66 -5.29
C HIS A 53 9.31 1.97 -3.92
N ALA A 54 10.47 1.72 -3.30
CA ALA A 54 10.55 1.06 -1.99
C ALA A 54 9.66 1.75 -0.95
N PHE A 55 9.56 3.08 -0.96
CA PHE A 55 8.67 3.83 -0.07
C PHE A 55 7.17 3.47 -0.18
N TYR A 56 6.72 2.82 -1.25
CA TYR A 56 5.34 2.28 -1.35
C TYR A 56 5.10 1.16 -0.35
N ILE A 57 6.11 0.35 0.00
CA ILE A 57 5.96 -0.67 1.05
C ILE A 57 5.70 -0.01 2.39
N ASP A 58 6.40 1.08 2.69
CA ASP A 58 6.26 1.82 3.96
C ASP A 58 4.88 2.44 4.06
N ILE A 59 4.43 3.12 2.99
CA ILE A 59 3.09 3.68 2.92
C ILE A 59 2.03 2.59 3.13
N ALA A 60 2.17 1.42 2.52
CA ALA A 60 1.23 0.32 2.67
C ALA A 60 1.22 -0.25 4.11
N HIS A 61 2.36 -0.28 4.80
CA HIS A 61 2.43 -0.63 6.22
C HIS A 61 1.75 0.44 7.09
N PHE A 62 2.01 1.71 6.82
CA PHE A 62 1.39 2.83 7.53
C PHE A 62 -0.14 2.86 7.40
N MET A 63 -0.67 2.56 6.21
CA MET A 63 -2.12 2.40 5.97
C MET A 63 -2.75 1.35 6.90
N ALA A 64 -1.98 0.34 7.30
CA ALA A 64 -2.41 -0.78 8.11
C ALA A 64 -2.00 -0.68 9.59
N ASP A 65 -1.42 0.46 10.01
CA ASP A 65 -0.82 0.64 11.34
C ASP A 65 0.23 -0.43 11.70
N LEU A 66 0.98 -0.87 10.68
CA LEU A 66 2.06 -1.84 10.83
C LEU A 66 3.42 -1.12 10.90
N PRO A 67 4.40 -1.68 11.61
CA PRO A 67 5.76 -1.17 11.56
C PRO A 67 6.33 -1.31 10.14
N PRO A 68 7.13 -0.34 9.66
CA PRO A 68 7.78 -0.46 8.35
C PRO A 68 8.77 -1.63 8.33
N PRO A 69 9.00 -2.27 7.18
CA PRO A 69 9.97 -3.35 7.06
C PRO A 69 11.39 -2.90 7.46
N ALA A 70 12.12 -3.75 8.19
CA ALA A 70 13.48 -3.44 8.66
C ALA A 70 14.56 -3.55 7.55
N GLU A 71 14.17 -3.96 6.34
CA GLU A 71 15.10 -4.53 5.36
C GLU A 71 15.55 -3.54 4.28
N HIS A 72 15.08 -2.28 4.30
CA HIS A 72 15.43 -1.26 3.32
C HIS A 72 15.73 0.09 3.97
N THR A 73 16.48 0.92 3.24
CA THR A 73 16.78 2.30 3.65
C THR A 73 15.49 3.11 3.71
N ALA A 74 15.15 3.60 4.92
CA ALA A 74 13.98 4.44 5.10
C ALA A 74 14.08 5.70 4.22
N PRO A 75 13.01 6.07 3.50
CA PRO A 75 12.99 7.27 2.68
C PRO A 75 13.02 8.52 3.57
N GLN A 76 13.53 9.62 3.02
CA GLN A 76 13.48 10.92 3.68
C GLN A 76 12.07 11.51 3.56
N TRP A 77 11.26 11.35 4.60
CA TRP A 77 9.90 11.90 4.66
C TRP A 77 9.90 13.42 4.81
N LEU A 78 8.93 14.09 4.17
CA LEU A 78 8.79 15.55 4.19
C LEU A 78 8.44 16.13 5.57
N ASP A 79 7.50 15.48 6.28
CA ASP A 79 6.91 15.99 7.52
C ASP A 79 7.33 15.19 8.77
N SER A 80 8.34 14.30 8.63
CA SER A 80 8.70 13.16 9.50
C SER A 80 7.95 11.84 9.20
N GLU A 81 8.59 10.73 9.57
CA GLU A 81 8.01 9.38 9.44
C GLU A 81 6.72 9.25 10.27
N HIS A 82 6.77 9.67 11.54
CA HIS A 82 5.63 9.58 12.44
C HIS A 82 4.41 10.36 11.92
N ALA A 83 4.62 11.58 11.43
CA ALA A 83 3.54 12.37 10.84
C ALA A 83 2.99 11.74 9.55
N THR A 84 3.86 11.13 8.75
CA THR A 84 3.48 10.42 7.52
C THR A 84 2.66 9.16 7.83
N LEU A 85 3.12 8.35 8.79
CA LEU A 85 2.40 7.18 9.27
C LEU A 85 1.01 7.55 9.73
N LYS A 86 0.93 8.51 10.66
CA LYS A 86 -0.33 8.98 11.21
C LYS A 86 -1.30 9.42 10.12
N ARG A 87 -0.84 10.20 9.14
CA ARG A 87 -1.69 10.68 8.04
C ARG A 87 -2.26 9.56 7.18
N TRP A 88 -1.44 8.56 6.83
CA TRP A 88 -1.90 7.41 6.04
C TRP A 88 -2.89 6.53 6.81
N HIS A 89 -2.61 6.28 8.08
CA HIS A 89 -3.51 5.52 8.93
C HIS A 89 -4.85 6.24 9.15
N GLU A 90 -4.83 7.56 9.41
CA GLU A 90 -6.03 8.38 9.52
C GLU A 90 -6.85 8.37 8.23
N PHE A 91 -6.20 8.40 7.07
CA PHE A 91 -6.87 8.37 5.77
C PHE A 91 -7.66 7.06 5.56
N VAL A 92 -7.06 5.91 5.87
CA VAL A 92 -7.75 4.60 5.81
C VAL A 92 -8.90 4.55 6.82
N THR A 93 -8.66 5.02 8.05
CA THR A 93 -9.67 5.00 9.12
C THR A 93 -10.87 5.87 8.77
N ALA A 94 -10.65 7.09 8.29
CA ALA A 94 -11.72 7.96 7.82
C ALA A 94 -12.55 7.31 6.70
N ARG A 95 -11.90 6.56 5.80
CA ARG A 95 -12.61 5.84 4.74
C ARG A 95 -13.40 4.65 5.26
N ARG A 96 -12.86 3.88 6.23
CA ARG A 96 -13.59 2.81 6.92
C ARG A 96 -14.87 3.35 7.56
N ASP A 97 -14.75 4.43 8.32
CA ASP A 97 -15.88 5.05 9.02
C ASP A 97 -16.94 5.56 8.04
N PHE A 98 -16.52 6.18 6.94
CA PHE A 98 -17.44 6.60 5.87
C PHE A 98 -18.23 5.42 5.28
N LEU A 99 -17.59 4.28 5.03
CA LEU A 99 -18.28 3.10 4.47
C LEU A 99 -19.19 2.43 5.49
N ARG A 100 -18.80 2.38 6.77
CA ARG A 100 -19.64 1.88 7.87
C ARG A 100 -20.89 2.74 8.04
N ASN A 101 -20.76 4.07 7.96
CA ASN A 101 -21.86 5.01 8.12
C ASN A 101 -22.82 5.09 6.90
N ARG A 102 -22.48 4.43 5.78
CA ARG A 102 -23.33 4.35 4.59
C ARG A 102 -24.11 3.05 4.45
N ARG A 103 -23.86 2.06 5.32
CA ARG A 103 -24.65 0.83 5.41
C ARG A 103 -25.85 1.03 6.32
#